data_AF-A0A9W6QDB7-F1
#
_entry.id   AF-A0A9W6QDB7-F1
#
_cell.length_a   1.000
_cell.length_b   1.000
_cell.length_c   1.000
_cell.angle_alpha   90.00
_cell.angle_beta   90.00
_cell.angle_gamma   90.00
#
_symmetry.space_group_name_H-M   'P 1'
#
loop_
_entity.id
_entity.type
_entity.pdbx_description
1 polymer ?
#
loop_
_entity_poly.entity_id
_entity_poly.type
_entity_poly.pdbx_seq_one_letter_code
_entity_poly.pdbx_strand_id
1 'polypeptide(L)'
;MEVPTRARLEQLTEALTAGCGAVEALPPQLRYAVTGVSAYLTAVEEGAPVTGHLRGNALALWETLRAAVDSPALPPPRTAPVGAAR
;
A
#
# COMPACT_ATOMS: atom_id res chain seq x y z
N MET A 1 -14.70 -2.46 -7.27
CA MET A 1 -13.51 -2.06 -6.49
C MET A 1 -13.49 -2.95 -5.26
N GLU A 2 -12.42 -3.71 -5.05
CA GLU A 2 -12.30 -4.62 -3.90
C GLU A 2 -12.10 -3.80 -2.62
N VAL A 3 -12.68 -4.24 -1.50
CA VAL A 3 -12.55 -3.54 -0.21
C VAL A 3 -11.35 -4.13 0.55
N PRO A 4 -10.48 -3.31 1.18
CA PRO A 4 -9.39 -3.82 1.99
C PRO A 4 -9.92 -4.73 3.11
N THR A 5 -9.28 -5.87 3.31
CA THR A 5 -9.56 -6.79 4.42
C THR A 5 -8.26 -7.25 5.06
N ARG A 6 -8.31 -7.65 6.33
CA ARG A 6 -7.14 -8.12 7.09
C ARG A 6 -6.47 -9.32 6.42
N ALA A 7 -7.26 -10.36 6.14
CA ALA A 7 -6.78 -11.59 5.52
C ALA A 7 -6.12 -11.33 4.15
N ARG A 8 -6.68 -10.42 3.34
CA ARG A 8 -6.11 -10.11 2.03
C ARG A 8 -4.85 -9.23 2.15
N LEU A 9 -4.77 -8.36 3.15
CA LEU A 9 -3.55 -7.59 3.43
C LEU A 9 -2.38 -8.50 3.82
N GLU A 10 -2.66 -9.52 4.63
CA GLU A 10 -1.68 -10.55 5.02
C GLU A 10 -1.18 -11.30 3.78
N GLN A 11 -2.09 -11.79 2.92
CA GLN A 11 -1.72 -12.45 1.66
C GLN A 11 -0.86 -11.58 0.73
N LEU A 12 -1.20 -10.30 0.58
CA LEU A 12 -0.41 -9.36 -0.22
C LEU A 12 0.97 -9.14 0.40
N THR A 13 1.05 -9.03 1.72
CA THR A 13 2.31 -8.83 2.45
C THR A 13 3.21 -10.06 2.33
N GLU A 14 2.65 -11.27 2.45
CA GLU A 14 3.37 -12.52 2.20
C GLU A 14 3.89 -12.58 0.76
N ALA A 15 3.05 -12.28 -0.23
CA ALA A 15 3.46 -12.28 -1.64
C ALA A 15 4.61 -11.29 -1.90
N LEU A 16 4.52 -10.07 -1.35
CA LEU A 16 5.55 -9.03 -1.51
C LEU A 16 6.86 -9.37 -0.79
N THR A 17 6.78 -10.07 0.34
CA THR A 17 7.96 -10.51 1.11
C THR A 17 8.49 -11.88 0.69
N ALA A 18 7.95 -12.46 -0.40
CA ALA A 18 8.22 -13.82 -0.85
C ALA A 18 8.07 -14.88 0.27
N GLY A 19 7.11 -14.67 1.18
CA GLY A 19 6.83 -15.54 2.33
C GLY A 19 7.80 -15.40 3.51
N CYS A 20 8.80 -14.51 3.44
CA CYS A 20 9.73 -14.28 4.55
C CYS A 20 9.11 -13.43 5.68
N GLY A 21 8.01 -12.72 5.42
CA GLY A 21 7.35 -11.85 6.40
C GLY A 21 8.15 -10.61 6.80
N ALA A 22 9.33 -10.39 6.21
CA ALA A 22 10.20 -9.26 6.48
C ALA A 22 9.67 -7.98 5.80
N VAL A 23 8.61 -7.39 6.35
CA VAL A 23 8.04 -6.12 5.88
C VAL A 23 9.10 -5.03 5.82
N GLU A 24 10.07 -5.03 6.74
CA GLU A 24 11.19 -4.07 6.75
C GLU A 24 12.08 -4.14 5.51
N ALA A 25 12.17 -5.31 4.86
CA ALA A 25 12.92 -5.50 3.62
C ALA A 25 12.20 -4.93 2.40
N LEU A 26 10.92 -4.56 2.51
CA LEU A 26 10.17 -3.96 1.42
C LEU A 26 10.66 -2.52 1.14
N PRO A 27 10.55 -2.06 -0.13
CA PRO A 27 10.69 -0.66 -0.48
C PRO A 27 9.88 0.26 0.46
N PRO A 28 10.41 1.46 0.81
CA PRO A 28 9.76 2.37 1.76
C PRO A 28 8.29 2.67 1.42
N GLN A 29 7.96 2.79 0.13
CA GLN A 29 6.60 3.02 -0.35
C GLN A 29 5.65 1.87 -0.02
N LEU A 30 6.09 0.62 -0.15
CA LEU A 30 5.28 -0.56 0.15
C LEU A 30 5.11 -0.74 1.65
N ARG A 31 6.15 -0.46 2.44
CA ARG A 31 6.06 -0.42 3.91
C ARG A 31 5.00 0.60 4.35
N TYR A 32 5.07 1.81 3.81
CA TYR A 32 4.09 2.86 4.09
C TYR A 32 2.67 2.43 3.72
N ALA A 33 2.49 1.78 2.57
CA ALA A 33 1.19 1.28 2.14
C ALA A 33 0.64 0.19 3.07
N VAL A 34 1.46 -0.79 3.49
CA VAL A 34 1.06 -1.82 4.46
C VAL A 34 0.65 -1.20 5.79
N THR A 35 1.43 -0.24 6.31
CA THR A 35 1.12 0.48 7.55
C THR A 35 -0.17 1.28 7.43
N GLY A 36 -0.36 2.02 6.34
CA GLY A 36 -1.53 2.86 6.13
C GLY A 36 -2.83 2.07 5.99
N VAL A 37 -2.79 0.94 5.27
CA VAL A 37 -3.96 0.04 5.16
C VAL A 37 -4.25 -0.65 6.49
N SER A 38 -3.21 -1.08 7.23
CA SER A 38 -3.38 -1.67 8.57
C SER A 38 -4.04 -0.69 9.54
N ALA A 39 -3.60 0.57 9.56
CA ALA A 39 -4.18 1.60 10.41
C ALA A 39 -5.65 1.88 10.06
N TYR A 40 -6.00 1.88 8.78
CA TYR A 40 -7.39 2.00 8.34
C TYR A 40 -8.24 0.81 8.81
N LEU A 41 -7.75 -0.42 8.65
CA LEU A 41 -8.50 -1.62 9.07
C LEU A 41 -8.73 -1.62 10.59
N THR A 42 -7.70 -1.28 11.38
CA THR A 42 -7.85 -1.13 12.83
C THR A 42 -8.86 -0.03 13.18
N ALA A 43 -8.82 1.13 12.51
CA ALA A 43 -9.81 2.18 12.72
C ALA A 43 -11.24 1.72 12.36
N VAL A 44 -11.41 0.87 11.36
CA VAL A 44 -12.71 0.28 10.99
C VAL A 44 -13.19 -0.72 12.06
N GLU A 45 -12.31 -1.59 12.54
CA GLU A 45 -12.59 -2.56 13.60
C GLU A 45 -12.97 -1.87 14.92
N GLU A 46 -12.32 -0.74 15.24
CA GLU A 46 -12.61 0.09 16.41
C GLU A 46 -13.83 1.01 16.24
N GLY A 47 -14.43 1.07 15.04
CA GLY A 47 -15.56 1.97 14.76
C GLY A 47 -15.19 3.45 14.83
N ALA A 48 -13.93 3.80 14.57
CA ALA A 48 -13.43 5.16 14.73
C ALA A 48 -14.11 6.13 13.72
N PRO A 49 -14.48 7.35 14.15
CA PRO A 49 -15.16 8.31 13.29
C PRO A 49 -14.29 8.83 12.13
N VAL A 50 -12.98 8.65 12.22
CA VAL A 50 -12.00 9.07 11.19
C VAL A 50 -11.97 8.15 9.96
N THR A 51 -12.61 6.98 10.04
CA THR A 51 -12.61 5.96 8.96
C THR A 51 -13.10 6.50 7.61
N GLY A 52 -14.08 7.40 7.61
CA GLY A 52 -14.56 8.07 6.40
C GLY A 52 -13.49 8.89 5.68
N HIS A 53 -12.64 9.60 6.44
CA HIS A 53 -11.53 10.39 5.88
C HIS A 53 -10.35 9.51 5.43
N LEU A 54 -10.10 8.40 6.13
CA LEU A 54 -9.01 7.49 5.81
C LEU A 54 -9.33 6.57 4.62
N ARG A 55 -10.63 6.31 4.34
CA ARG A 55 -11.06 5.35 3.32
C ARG A 55 -10.45 5.62 1.94
N GLY A 56 -10.46 6.87 1.48
CA GLY A 56 -9.92 7.21 0.16
C GLY A 56 -8.42 6.94 0.06
N ASN A 57 -7.66 7.34 1.09
CA ASN A 57 -6.22 7.08 1.14
C ASN A 57 -5.92 5.59 1.26
N ALA A 58 -6.65 4.87 2.11
CA ALA A 58 -6.49 3.44 2.29
C ALA A 58 -6.74 2.65 0.99
N LEU A 59 -7.75 3.05 0.19
CA LEU A 59 -8.01 2.45 -1.12
C LEU A 59 -6.87 2.71 -2.11
N ALA A 60 -6.31 3.92 -2.15
CA ALA A 60 -5.17 4.22 -3.02
C ALA A 60 -3.92 3.41 -2.65
N LEU A 61 -3.65 3.25 -1.34
CA LEU A 61 -2.55 2.41 -0.84
C LEU A 61 -2.81 0.93 -1.13
N TRP A 62 -4.06 0.46 -1.01
CA TRP A 62 -4.46 -0.89 -1.36
C TRP A 62 -4.17 -1.24 -2.81
N GLU A 63 -4.54 -0.35 -3.74
CA GLU A 63 -4.24 -0.54 -5.17
C GLU A 63 -2.73 -0.54 -5.45
N THR A 64 -1.95 0.24 -4.70
CA THR A 64 -0.48 0.21 -4.80
C THR A 64 0.08 -1.16 -4.41
N LEU A 65 -0.42 -1.77 -3.34
CA LEU A 65 0.00 -3.11 -2.91
C LEU A 65 -0.38 -4.17 -3.95
N ARG A 66 -1.60 -4.11 -4.50
CA ARG A 66 -2.05 -5.03 -5.54
C ARG A 66 -1.20 -4.92 -6.81
N ALA A 67 -0.97 -3.70 -7.29
CA ALA A 67 -0.17 -3.46 -8.48
C ALA A 67 1.28 -3.97 -8.33
N ALA A 68 1.85 -3.88 -7.13
CA ALA A 68 3.20 -4.39 -6.86
C ALA A 68 3.28 -5.93 -6.87
N VAL A 69 2.19 -6.63 -6.52
CA VAL A 69 2.10 -8.09 -6.63
C VAL A 69 1.84 -8.53 -8.08
N ASP A 70 0.93 -7.83 -8.78
CA ASP A 70 0.56 -8.14 -10.17
C ASP A 70 1.68 -7.79 -11.17
N SER A 71 2.53 -6.81 -10.83
CA SER A 71 3.69 -6.42 -11.64
C SER A 71 4.90 -6.11 -10.74
N PRO A 72 5.86 -7.04 -10.61
CA PRO A 72 7.05 -6.83 -9.78
C PRO A 72 7.99 -5.74 -10.33
N ALA A 73 7.73 -5.24 -11.54
CA ALA A 73 8.36 -4.03 -12.06
C ALA A 73 7.67 -2.79 -11.50
N LEU A 74 8.09 -2.35 -10.30
CA LEU A 74 7.74 -1.01 -9.80
C LEU A 74 8.04 0.01 -10.91
N PRO A 75 7.05 0.81 -11.37
CA PRO A 75 7.35 1.88 -12.30
C PRO A 75 8.35 2.83 -11.62
N PRO A 76 9.41 3.28 -12.32
CA PRO A 76 10.34 4.24 -11.73
C PRO A 76 9.56 5.47 -11.25
N PRO A 77 10.00 6.12 -10.16
CA PRO A 77 9.40 7.38 -9.73
C PRO A 77 9.39 8.33 -10.92
N ARG A 78 8.25 9.01 -11.16
CA ARG A 78 8.18 10.06 -12.19
C ARG A 78 9.16 11.15 -11.79
N THR A 79 10.38 11.08 -12.29
CA THR A 79 11.26 12.23 -12.39
C THR A 79 10.53 13.22 -13.30
N ALA A 80 10.07 14.32 -12.72
CA ALA A 80 9.64 15.47 -13.51
C ALA A 80 10.78 15.80 -14.50
N PRO A 81 10.48 16.12 -15.76
CA PRO A 81 11.52 16.57 -16.68
C PRO A 81 12.13 17.83 -16.07
N VAL A 82 13.36 17.72 -15.57
CA VAL A 82 14.15 18.91 -15.26
C VAL A 82 14.34 19.62 -16.59
N GLY A 83 13.78 20.83 -16.66
CA GLY A 83 13.58 21.53 -17.91
C GLY A 83 14.87 21.67 -18.72
N ALA A 84 14.73 21.46 -20.02
CA ALA A 84 15.57 22.10 -21.01
C ALA A 84 15.54 23.62 -20.76
N ALA A 85 16.65 24.18 -20.28
CA ALA A 85 16.94 25.61 -20.38
C ALA A 85 18.42 25.90 -20.02
N ARG A 86 19.32 25.68 -20.97
CA ARG A 86 20.13 26.73 -21.65
C ARG A 86 21.21 26.12 -22.51
#